data_AF-A0JQG4-F1
#
_entry.id   AF-A0JQG4-F1
#
_cell.length_a   1.000
_cell.length_b   1.000
_cell.length_c   1.000
_cell.angle_alpha   90.00
_cell.angle_beta   90.00
_cell.angle_gamma   90.00
#
_symmetry.space_group_name_H-M   'P 1'
#
loop_
_entity.id
_entity.type
_entity.pdbx_description
1 polymer ?
#
loop_
_entity_poly.entity_id
_entity_poly.type
_entity_poly.pdbx_seq_one_letter_code
_entity_poly.pdbx_strand_id
1 'polypeptide(L)'
;MLIFIYDKETKRYMYPVSDYPDNYDLPANATTVKPVDSNGVGLYDPTWNKNTNSWDSLTENEWKKKYTVPEVKSEPTQGEQAAAQQMLAVADLQGKVVTLTSTVDKLSKSNNELNATLAQIMLQNATNAGTNGGK
;
A
#
# COMPACT_ATOMS: atom_id res chain seq x y z
N MET A 1 33.79 -34.42 22.29
CA MET A 1 32.60 -33.63 22.68
C MET A 1 32.32 -32.43 21.78
N LEU A 2 31.04 -32.09 21.60
CA LEU A 2 30.53 -30.87 20.96
C LEU A 2 30.09 -29.87 22.04
N ILE A 3 30.47 -28.60 21.92
CA ILE A 3 30.09 -27.52 22.84
C ILE A 3 29.40 -26.39 22.09
N PHE A 4 28.55 -25.63 22.78
CA PHE A 4 27.77 -24.52 22.23
C PHE A 4 28.17 -23.25 22.95
N ILE A 5 28.65 -22.26 22.18
CA ILE A 5 29.11 -20.98 22.70
C ILE A 5 27.96 -20.00 22.67
N TYR A 6 27.83 -19.23 23.75
CA TYR A 6 26.96 -18.08 23.83
C TYR A 6 27.73 -16.79 24.14
N ASP A 7 27.11 -15.67 23.80
CA ASP A 7 27.63 -14.34 24.09
C ASP A 7 27.67 -14.08 25.61
N LYS A 8 28.77 -13.51 26.09
CA LYS A 8 28.99 -13.33 27.54
C LYS A 8 28.01 -12.36 28.17
N GLU A 9 27.50 -11.38 27.44
CA GLU A 9 26.65 -10.34 27.98
C GLU A 9 25.17 -10.70 27.80
N THR A 10 24.79 -10.92 26.54
CA THR A 10 23.42 -11.17 26.10
C THR A 10 22.96 -12.61 26.26
N LYS A 11 23.89 -13.54 26.53
CA LYS A 11 23.65 -15.00 26.61
C LYS A 11 23.11 -15.62 25.33
N ARG A 12 23.09 -14.89 24.21
CA ARG A 12 22.60 -15.42 22.94
C ARG A 12 23.53 -16.49 22.39
N TYR A 13 22.95 -17.54 21.84
CA TYR A 13 23.70 -18.55 21.12
C TYR A 13 24.50 -17.93 19.96
N MET A 14 25.74 -18.37 19.79
CA MET A 14 26.62 -17.90 18.72
C MET A 14 26.91 -19.01 17.70
N TYR A 15 27.62 -20.06 18.12
CA TYR A 15 28.02 -21.14 17.23
C TYR A 15 28.44 -22.38 18.04
N PRO A 16 28.45 -23.58 17.43
CA PRO A 16 28.99 -24.78 18.05
C PRO A 16 30.49 -24.93 17.78
N VAL A 17 31.21 -25.64 18.64
CA VAL A 17 32.62 -25.99 18.46
C VAL A 17 32.82 -27.47 18.78
N SER A 18 33.49 -28.21 17.90
CA SER A 18 33.74 -29.65 18.00
C SER A 18 35.15 -29.96 18.52
N ASP A 19 35.47 -31.26 18.62
CA ASP A 19 36.83 -31.79 18.81
C ASP A 19 37.48 -31.53 20.18
N TYR A 20 36.65 -31.25 21.20
CA TYR A 20 37.10 -31.23 22.58
C TYR A 20 37.10 -32.62 23.22
N PRO A 21 38.07 -32.93 24.11
CA PRO A 21 38.01 -34.14 24.92
C PRO A 21 36.82 -34.10 25.89
N ASP A 22 36.29 -35.26 26.28
CA ASP A 22 35.02 -35.34 27.03
C ASP A 22 35.09 -34.79 28.46
N ASN A 23 36.30 -34.59 29.01
CA ASN A 23 36.54 -33.98 30.32
C ASN A 23 37.17 -32.58 30.21
N TYR A 24 36.94 -31.89 29.08
CA TYR A 24 37.45 -30.53 28.90
C TYR A 24 36.71 -29.54 29.81
N ASP A 25 37.46 -28.72 30.54
CA ASP A 25 36.90 -27.62 31.32
C ASP A 25 36.24 -26.59 30.40
N LEU A 26 34.92 -26.51 30.46
CA LEU A 26 34.14 -25.63 29.60
C LEU A 26 34.46 -24.15 29.92
N PRO A 27 34.63 -23.31 28.89
CA PRO A 27 34.63 -21.86 29.08
C PRO A 27 33.36 -21.40 29.79
N ALA A 28 33.45 -20.30 30.54
CA ALA A 28 32.31 -19.75 31.31
C ALA A 28 31.09 -19.34 30.47
N ASN A 29 31.26 -19.26 29.14
CA ASN A 29 30.24 -18.96 28.15
C ASN A 29 30.00 -20.11 27.15
N ALA A 30 30.25 -21.34 27.58
CA ALA A 30 29.99 -22.55 26.83
C ALA A 30 29.07 -23.50 27.59
N THR A 31 28.39 -24.38 26.87
CA THR A 31 27.55 -25.45 27.40
C THR A 31 27.60 -26.67 26.48
N THR A 32 27.35 -27.87 27.00
CA THR A 32 27.17 -29.10 26.21
C THR A 32 25.71 -29.33 25.81
N VAL A 33 24.79 -28.52 26.35
CA VAL A 33 23.36 -28.59 26.05
C VAL A 33 23.10 -27.99 24.67
N LYS A 34 22.47 -28.76 23.78
CA LYS A 34 22.13 -28.31 22.42
C LYS A 34 20.93 -27.34 22.44
N PRO A 35 20.95 -26.24 21.66
CA PRO A 35 19.85 -25.27 21.58
C PRO A 35 18.70 -25.79 20.70
N VAL A 36 18.03 -26.85 21.15
CA VAL A 36 16.88 -27.47 20.48
C VAL A 36 15.72 -27.66 21.46
N ASP A 37 14.51 -27.77 20.91
CA ASP A 37 13.30 -28.12 21.66
C ASP A 37 13.27 -29.63 22.01
N SER A 38 12.20 -30.06 22.67
CA SER A 38 11.98 -31.46 23.06
C SER A 38 11.89 -32.43 21.88
N ASN A 39 11.62 -31.93 20.67
CA ASN A 39 11.55 -32.72 19.44
C ASN A 39 12.89 -32.70 18.67
N GLY A 40 13.92 -32.01 19.19
CA GLY A 40 15.21 -31.85 18.53
C GLY A 40 15.25 -30.77 17.45
N VAL A 41 14.21 -29.94 17.33
CA VAL A 41 14.11 -28.81 16.39
C VAL A 41 14.83 -27.59 16.97
N GLY A 42 15.53 -26.82 16.14
CA GLY A 42 16.26 -25.63 16.58
C GLY A 42 15.34 -24.56 17.17
N LEU A 43 15.81 -23.90 18.23
CA LEU A 43 15.10 -22.82 18.91
C LEU A 43 15.17 -21.48 18.16
N TYR A 44 14.17 -20.63 18.35
CA TYR A 44 14.15 -19.27 17.78
C TYR A 44 14.92 -18.31 18.68
N ASP A 45 16.03 -17.78 18.16
CA ASP A 45 16.96 -16.88 18.87
C ASP A 45 17.31 -17.35 20.30
N PRO A 46 17.97 -18.52 20.42
CA PRO A 46 18.18 -19.17 21.70
C PRO A 46 19.07 -18.34 22.64
N THR A 47 18.67 -18.26 23.90
CA THR A 47 19.40 -17.53 24.96
C THR A 47 19.68 -18.44 26.14
N TRP A 48 20.92 -18.50 26.61
CA TRP A 48 21.32 -19.40 27.69
C TRP A 48 20.80 -18.96 29.05
N ASN A 49 20.02 -19.81 29.69
CA ASN A 49 19.49 -19.62 31.03
C ASN A 49 20.29 -20.43 32.05
N LYS A 50 21.13 -19.74 32.83
CA LYS A 50 21.99 -20.37 33.84
C LYS A 50 21.22 -20.95 35.01
N ASN A 51 20.01 -20.47 35.30
CA ASN A 51 19.22 -20.93 36.44
C ASN A 51 18.59 -22.29 36.15
N THR A 52 18.18 -22.53 34.92
CA THR A 52 17.57 -23.80 34.48
C THR A 52 18.56 -24.72 33.76
N ASN A 53 19.78 -24.25 33.49
CA ASN A 53 20.78 -24.93 32.66
C ASN A 53 20.21 -25.36 31.29
N SER A 54 19.40 -24.49 30.69
CA SER A 54 18.73 -24.74 29.41
C SER A 54 18.78 -23.51 28.50
N TRP A 55 18.36 -23.69 27.25
CA TRP A 55 18.15 -22.59 26.33
C TRP A 55 16.70 -22.11 26.40
N ASP A 56 16.52 -20.81 26.60
CA ASP A 56 15.23 -20.15 26.39
C ASP A 56 15.09 -19.85 24.89
N SER A 57 13.86 -19.93 24.38
CA SER A 57 13.51 -19.65 23.00
C SER A 57 12.45 -18.58 22.93
N LEU A 58 12.51 -17.74 21.91
CA LEU A 58 11.36 -16.95 21.50
C LEU A 58 10.27 -17.87 20.94
N THR A 59 9.03 -17.41 21.03
CA THR A 59 7.96 -17.96 20.19
C THR A 59 8.17 -17.52 18.74
N GLU A 60 7.59 -18.26 17.78
CA GLU A 60 7.66 -17.90 16.36
C GLU A 60 7.16 -16.47 16.10
N ASN A 61 6.09 -16.05 16.80
CA ASN A 61 5.52 -14.71 16.65
C ASN A 61 6.45 -13.62 17.19
N GLU A 62 7.13 -13.86 18.32
CA GLU A 62 8.11 -12.93 18.87
C GLU A 62 9.35 -12.83 17.99
N TRP A 63 9.83 -13.96 17.47
CA TRP A 63 10.94 -14.00 16.52
C TRP A 63 10.58 -13.23 15.25
N LYS A 64 9.40 -13.51 14.67
CA LYS A 64 8.90 -12.74 13.53
C LYS A 64 8.85 -11.27 13.89
N LYS A 65 8.24 -10.84 14.99
CA LYS A 65 8.18 -9.42 15.37
C LYS A 65 9.57 -8.77 15.52
N LYS A 66 10.55 -9.50 16.06
CA LYS A 66 11.92 -9.02 16.30
C LYS A 66 12.73 -8.87 15.01
N TYR A 67 12.53 -9.77 14.05
CA TYR A 67 13.29 -9.85 12.79
C TYR A 67 12.47 -9.44 11.56
N THR A 68 11.21 -9.03 11.74
CA THR A 68 10.41 -8.41 10.69
C THR A 68 11.06 -7.06 10.40
N VAL A 69 11.68 -6.96 9.23
CA VAL A 69 12.07 -5.69 8.65
C VAL A 69 10.82 -4.81 8.65
N PRO A 70 10.84 -3.59 9.22
CA PRO A 70 9.67 -2.71 9.18
C PRO A 70 9.18 -2.66 7.74
N GLU A 71 7.89 -2.92 7.56
CA GLU A 71 7.24 -3.00 6.25
C GLU A 71 7.56 -1.70 5.49
N VAL A 72 8.56 -1.78 4.61
CA VAL A 72 8.91 -0.67 3.74
C VAL A 72 7.72 -0.60 2.80
N LYS A 73 6.81 0.35 3.04
CA LYS A 73 5.76 0.67 2.06
C LYS A 73 6.49 0.86 0.75
N SER A 74 6.31 -0.09 -0.17
CA SER A 74 6.94 -0.05 -1.47
C SER A 74 6.53 1.26 -2.13
N GLU A 75 7.51 2.00 -2.66
CA GLU A 75 7.18 3.16 -3.49
C GLU A 75 6.22 2.71 -4.60
N PRO A 76 5.19 3.52 -4.92
CA PRO A 76 4.25 3.16 -5.97
C PRO A 76 5.02 2.91 -7.26
N THR A 77 4.78 1.75 -7.85
CA THR A 77 5.43 1.31 -9.07
C THR A 77 5.16 2.30 -10.20
N GLN A 78 6.05 2.34 -11.21
CA GLN A 78 5.84 3.19 -12.39
C GLN A 78 4.48 2.95 -13.05
N GLY A 79 3.98 1.70 -13.03
CA GLY A 79 2.65 1.35 -13.54
C GLY A 79 1.51 1.98 -12.73
N GLU A 80 1.58 1.96 -11.40
CA GLU A 80 0.59 2.58 -10.53
C GLU A 80 0.59 4.11 -10.67
N GLN A 81 1.77 4.72 -10.82
CA GLN A 81 1.89 6.16 -11.07
C GLN A 81 1.26 6.53 -12.43
N ALA A 82 1.53 5.76 -13.48
CA ALA A 82 0.95 5.98 -14.80
C ALA A 82 -0.57 5.82 -14.79
N ALA A 83 -1.09 4.82 -14.07
CA ALA A 83 -2.54 4.61 -13.92
C ALA A 83 -3.21 5.79 -13.19
N ALA A 84 -2.59 6.31 -12.12
CA ALA A 84 -3.08 7.48 -11.41
C ALA A 84 -3.12 8.73 -12.31
N GLN A 85 -2.07 8.96 -13.11
CA GLN A 85 -2.03 10.06 -14.07
C GLN A 85 -3.10 9.93 -15.16
N GLN A 86 -3.34 8.72 -15.68
CA GLN A 86 -4.43 8.48 -16.62
C GLN A 86 -5.80 8.77 -16.01
N MET A 87 -6.03 8.37 -14.76
CA MET A 87 -7.30 8.62 -14.07
C MET A 87 -7.56 10.13 -13.88
N LEU A 88 -6.53 10.90 -13.53
CA LEU A 88 -6.62 12.37 -13.45
C LEU A 88 -6.93 13.00 -14.81
N ALA A 89 -6.27 12.54 -15.88
CA ALA A 89 -6.54 13.03 -17.22
C ALA A 89 -7.98 12.73 -17.68
N VAL A 90 -8.49 11.54 -17.35
CA VAL A 90 -9.89 11.17 -17.63
C VAL A 90 -10.87 12.05 -16.86
N ALA A 91 -10.60 12.34 -15.59
CA ALA A 91 -11.44 13.23 -14.79
C ALA A 91 -11.49 14.67 -15.35
N ASP A 92 -10.35 15.21 -15.78
CA ASP A 92 -10.28 16.52 -16.44
C ASP A 92 -11.07 16.54 -17.76
N LEU A 93 -10.91 15.50 -18.58
CA LEU A 93 -11.69 15.35 -19.83
C LEU A 93 -13.19 15.26 -19.56
N GLN A 94 -13.61 14.52 -18.54
CA GLN A 94 -15.02 14.44 -18.13
C GLN A 94 -15.57 15.82 -17.73
N GLY A 95 -14.81 16.60 -16.96
CA GLY A 95 -15.20 17.98 -16.59
C GLY A 95 -15.36 18.91 -17.79
N LYS A 96 -14.47 18.81 -18.78
CA LYS A 96 -14.56 19.55 -20.04
C LYS A 96 -15.78 19.15 -20.87
N VAL A 97 -16.08 17.85 -20.95
CA VAL A 97 -17.28 17.34 -21.64
C VAL A 97 -18.56 17.92 -21.02
N VAL A 98 -18.69 17.89 -19.68
CA VAL A 98 -19.86 18.47 -19.00
C VAL A 98 -20.04 19.95 -19.31
N THR A 99 -18.93 20.70 -19.32
CA THR A 99 -18.95 22.14 -19.64
C THR A 99 -19.38 22.40 -21.09
N LEU A 100 -18.86 21.61 -22.03
CA LEU A 100 -19.23 21.69 -23.45
C LEU A 100 -20.71 21.35 -23.65
N THR A 101 -21.21 20.28 -23.04
CA THR A 101 -22.63 19.90 -23.09
C THR A 101 -23.52 21.04 -22.59
N SER A 102 -23.21 21.63 -21.44
CA SER A 102 -23.98 22.77 -20.91
C SER A 102 -23.96 23.98 -21.85
N THR A 103 -22.84 24.22 -22.54
CA THR A 103 -22.72 25.33 -23.49
C THR A 103 -23.57 25.06 -24.73
N VAL A 104 -23.55 23.84 -25.25
CA VAL A 104 -24.38 23.43 -26.38
C VAL A 104 -25.86 23.57 -26.04
N ASP A 105 -26.30 23.11 -24.86
CA ASP A 105 -27.70 23.24 -24.43
C ASP A 105 -28.17 24.71 -24.41
N LYS A 106 -27.33 25.61 -23.90
CA LYS A 106 -27.61 27.05 -23.87
C LYS A 106 -27.71 27.64 -25.28
N LEU A 107 -26.78 27.28 -26.18
CA LEU A 107 -26.81 27.73 -27.57
C LEU A 107 -28.06 27.23 -28.30
N SER A 108 -28.42 25.96 -28.12
CA SER A 108 -29.64 25.38 -28.69
C SER A 108 -30.89 26.10 -28.19
N LYS A 109 -30.98 26.42 -26.89
CA LYS A 109 -32.10 27.18 -26.33
C LYS A 109 -32.17 28.59 -26.92
N SER A 110 -31.05 29.30 -26.96
CA SER A 110 -30.99 30.65 -27.54
C SER A 110 -31.39 30.67 -29.01
N ASN A 111 -30.95 29.67 -29.78
CA ASN A 111 -31.32 29.53 -31.19
C ASN A 111 -32.83 29.30 -31.37
N ASN A 112 -33.44 28.49 -30.51
CA ASN A 112 -34.89 28.27 -30.54
C ASN A 112 -35.68 29.54 -30.19
N GLU A 113 -35.22 30.32 -29.20
CA GLU A 113 -35.83 31.61 -28.82
C GLU A 113 -35.72 32.66 -29.95
N LEU A 114 -34.56 32.71 -30.62
CA LEU A 114 -34.37 33.55 -31.81
C LEU A 114 -35.31 33.16 -32.95
N ASN A 115 -35.41 31.86 -33.25
CA ASN A 115 -36.31 31.36 -34.29
C ASN A 115 -37.78 31.67 -33.99
N ALA A 116 -38.22 31.52 -32.73
CA ALA A 116 -39.57 31.88 -32.31
C ALA A 116 -39.84 33.39 -32.46
N THR A 117 -38.87 34.23 -32.07
CA THR A 117 -38.97 35.69 -32.21
C THR A 117 -39.09 36.10 -33.69
N LEU A 118 -38.27 35.50 -34.56
CA LEU A 118 -38.33 35.74 -36.00
C LEU A 118 -39.70 35.35 -36.58
N ALA A 119 -40.24 34.19 -36.21
CA ALA A 119 -41.57 33.76 -36.63
C ALA A 119 -42.66 34.74 -36.19
N GLN A 120 -42.57 35.27 -34.97
CA GLN A 120 -43.52 36.25 -34.44
C GLN A 120 -43.45 37.59 -35.18
N ILE A 121 -42.24 38.07 -35.53
CA ILE A 121 -42.05 39.27 -36.34
C ILE A 121 -42.65 39.08 -37.74
N MET A 122 -42.43 37.93 -38.38
CA MET A 122 -43.00 37.61 -39.68
C MET A 122 -44.53 37.63 -39.65
N LEU A 123 -45.13 37.05 -38.61
CA LEU A 123 -46.58 37.05 -38.40
C LEU A 123 -47.12 38.48 -38.23
N GLN A 124 -46.49 39.30 -37.39
CA GLN A 124 -46.90 40.69 -37.15
C GLN A 124 -46.84 41.54 -38.43
N ASN A 125 -45.79 41.37 -39.23
CA ASN A 125 -45.64 42.09 -40.49
C ASN A 125 -46.75 41.71 -41.49
N ALA A 126 -47.10 40.42 -41.58
CA ALA A 126 -48.20 39.97 -42.42
C ALA A 126 -49.55 40.55 -41.98
N THR A 127 -49.82 40.61 -40.66
CA THR A 127 -51.04 41.22 -40.12
C THR A 127 -51.13 42.71 -40.42
N ASN A 128 -50.02 43.46 -40.25
CA ASN A 128 -49.98 44.91 -40.49
C ASN A 128 -50.17 45.29 -41.97
N ALA A 129 -49.70 44.46 -42.89
CA ALA A 129 -49.90 44.67 -44.33
C ALA A 129 -51.38 44.53 -44.74
N GLY A 130 -52.12 43.62 -44.10
CA GLY A 130 -53.54 43.39 -44.37
C GLY A 130 -54.47 44.50 -43.84
N THR A 131 -54.07 45.24 -42.82
CA THR A 131 -54.89 46.29 -42.19
C THR A 131 -54.69 47.69 -42.80
N ASN A 132 -53.51 47.98 -43.37
CA ASN A 132 -53.19 49.29 -43.96
C ASN A 132 -53.56 49.45 -45.44
N GLY A 133 -54.00 48.39 -46.12
CA GLY A 133 -54.42 48.42 -47.53
C GLY A 133 -55.91 48.72 -47.76
N GLY A 134 -56.69 48.90 -46.69
CA GLY A 134 -58.13 49.18 -46.77
C GLY A 134 -58.46 50.67 -46.57
N LYS A 135 -58.30 51.48 -47.62
CA LYS A 135 -59.00 52.77 -47.79
C LYS A 135 -59.46 52.90 -49.23
#